data_AF-A0A3M1ENA1-F1
#
_entry.id   AF-A0A3M1ENA1-F1
#
_cell.length_a   1.000
_cell.length_b   1.000
_cell.length_c   1.000
_cell.angle_alpha   90.00
_cell.angle_beta   90.00
_cell.angle_gamma   90.00
#
_symmetry.space_group_name_H-M   'P 1'
#
loop_
_entity.id
_entity.type
_entity.pdbx_description
1 polymer ?
#
loop_
_entity_poly.entity_id
_entity_poly.type
_entity_poly.pdbx_seq_one_letter_code
_entity_poly.pdbx_strand_id
1 'polypeptide(L)'
;MAAGSSPTTHISLQGRTLTLVRVLWAAIFVMAFFVFVLGLPLRYTQLRSDIISLQLPSYGFSSALYARYRLALEVSSVLIFWFLGLLIFWRKPNDRLAIFVSTFLITFGLTSLPDYSIAGAYEVYRPAGLLLLSRTVTFVARPCLFAFFYLFPTGRFVPRWTKFLLLAMVLLQIPWVFFPNSPFSPPNWPPVVFNLVGFAFWASMGFAQVYRYRRTASPTQRQQIKWLALGIVLSTAILPLYFVAQTNPLSTSSGPGWLIFHGFVSPLFAFSMIFIPLSIAVGILHYRLWEIDFLINRSLVYGALTMLLAILFGGSLLVISQAFQTFTNQQHAIGALVVAALLFGMLFQPARIRLQRFVDRRFYNIRIDYHPGSPPPLEIEAVGQTRFGAYKNLQRIGRGGMAEVFRADHPTLRRPVAIKLLPPQLAGETDFRRRFAREAQMIANLKHPNIVQVFDFGELGETSYMVMEFINGPDLETYLKERGRLTLAEARPIIQDIAGALDYAHAQGLVHRDVKASNVILESVTVTAGDRPRRIQRAVLADFGIAKIVGRGTRFTQTGGVLGTFDYIAPEQIQAQSEIDGRADIYAFGVMVYY
;
A
#
# COMPACT_ATOMS: atom_id res chain seq x y z
N MET A 1 20.84 -1.29 28.13
CA MET A 1 20.27 0.08 28.04
C MET A 1 18.94 0.00 27.30
N ALA A 2 17.84 0.17 28.03
CA ALA A 2 16.48 0.04 27.51
C ALA A 2 16.09 1.29 26.70
N ALA A 3 15.88 1.13 25.39
CA ALA A 3 15.20 2.13 24.58
C ALA A 3 13.71 1.80 24.57
N GLY A 4 12.94 2.51 25.40
CA GLY A 4 11.49 2.41 25.47
C GLY A 4 10.85 2.69 24.11
N SER A 5 10.07 1.73 23.63
CA SER A 5 9.05 1.95 22.61
C SER A 5 8.04 2.95 23.17
N SER A 6 8.14 4.21 22.79
CA SER A 6 7.15 5.22 23.13
C SER A 6 5.81 4.83 22.48
N PRO A 7 4.72 4.69 23.23
CA PRO A 7 3.41 4.51 22.64
C PRO A 7 3.11 5.76 21.81
N THR A 8 2.62 5.56 20.60
CA THR A 8 2.11 6.65 19.77
C THR A 8 0.91 7.26 20.49
N THR A 9 1.16 8.28 21.32
CA THR A 9 0.12 9.06 21.99
C THR A 9 -0.66 9.82 20.91
N HIS A 10 -1.67 9.17 20.35
CA HIS A 10 -2.79 9.84 19.72
C HIS A 10 -3.40 10.73 20.80
N ILE A 11 -3.20 12.04 20.71
CA ILE A 11 -3.77 13.00 21.66
C ILE A 11 -5.27 13.05 21.37
N SER A 12 -6.03 12.15 21.99
CA SER A 12 -7.49 12.18 21.94
C SER A 12 -7.97 13.44 22.64
N LEU A 13 -8.93 14.15 22.04
CA LEU A 13 -9.66 15.20 22.76
C LEU A 13 -10.60 14.51 23.74
N GLN A 14 -10.70 15.01 24.97
CA GLN A 14 -11.62 14.51 25.99
C GLN A 14 -12.40 15.67 26.61
N GLY A 15 -13.59 15.37 27.14
CA GLY A 15 -14.42 16.33 27.87
C GLY A 15 -15.01 17.46 26.99
N ARG A 16 -15.20 18.64 27.59
CA ARG A 16 -15.90 19.80 26.99
C ARG A 16 -15.26 20.28 25.68
N THR A 17 -13.92 20.21 25.58
CA THR A 17 -13.19 20.63 24.38
C THR A 17 -13.51 19.77 23.16
N LEU A 18 -13.71 18.45 23.35
CA LEU A 18 -14.13 17.56 22.26
C LEU A 18 -15.53 17.94 21.75
N THR A 19 -16.47 18.19 22.66
CA THR A 19 -17.84 18.58 22.31
C THR A 19 -17.85 19.89 21.52
N LEU A 20 -17.12 20.92 21.98
CA LEU A 20 -17.01 22.20 21.28
C LEU A 20 -16.44 22.04 19.86
N VAL A 21 -15.37 21.24 19.70
CA VAL A 21 -14.76 20.98 18.40
C VAL A 21 -15.73 20.24 17.45
N ARG A 22 -16.53 19.31 17.96
CA ARG A 22 -17.56 18.62 17.16
C ARG A 22 -18.71 19.53 16.74
N VAL A 23 -19.18 20.38 17.65
CA VAL A 23 -20.23 21.37 17.34
C VAL A 23 -19.72 22.35 16.28
N LEU A 24 -18.48 22.83 16.41
CA LEU A 24 -17.87 23.70 15.41
C LEU A 24 -17.71 23.00 14.05
N TRP A 25 -17.25 21.74 14.05
CA TRP A 25 -17.17 20.93 12.84
C TRP A 25 -18.54 20.76 12.17
N ALA A 26 -19.59 20.48 12.95
CA ALA A 26 -20.95 20.32 12.45
C ALA A 26 -21.49 21.64 11.88
N ALA A 27 -21.24 22.77 12.54
CA ALA A 27 -21.61 24.09 12.04
C ALA A 27 -20.93 24.42 10.70
N ILE A 28 -19.63 24.11 10.56
CA ILE A 28 -18.89 24.28 9.29
C ILE A 28 -19.47 23.37 8.20
N PHE A 29 -19.78 22.11 8.52
CA PHE A 29 -20.38 21.19 7.55
C PHE A 29 -21.75 21.67 7.09
N VAL A 30 -22.63 22.10 8.00
CA VAL A 30 -23.94 22.65 7.68
C VAL A 30 -23.81 23.91 6.81
N MET A 31 -22.89 24.81 7.14
CA MET A 31 -22.62 25.99 6.33
C MET A 31 -22.14 25.62 4.92
N ALA A 32 -21.20 24.68 4.78
CA ALA A 32 -20.74 24.18 3.50
C ALA A 32 -21.86 23.48 2.71
N PHE A 33 -22.74 22.74 3.39
CA PHE A 33 -23.95 22.12 2.83
C PHE A 33 -24.89 23.15 2.20
N PHE A 34 -25.21 24.21 2.93
CA PHE A 34 -26.05 25.29 2.40
C PHE A 34 -25.41 26.00 1.20
N VAL A 35 -24.13 26.35 1.29
CA VAL A 35 -23.39 26.99 0.17
C VAL A 35 -23.37 26.09 -1.06
N PHE A 36 -23.20 24.77 -0.88
CA PHE A 36 -23.24 23.80 -1.97
C PHE A 36 -24.62 23.75 -2.64
N VAL A 37 -25.68 23.45 -1.87
CA VAL A 37 -27.04 23.23 -2.42
C VAL A 37 -27.58 24.49 -3.09
N LEU A 38 -27.47 25.65 -2.43
CA LEU A 38 -27.95 26.92 -2.97
C LEU A 38 -27.07 27.43 -4.12
N GLY A 39 -25.83 26.93 -4.22
CA GLY A 39 -24.90 27.29 -5.27
C GLY A 39 -25.14 26.56 -6.57
N LEU A 40 -25.82 25.40 -6.56
CA LEU A 40 -26.04 24.59 -7.77
C LEU A 40 -26.82 25.34 -8.87
N PRO A 41 -27.95 26.00 -8.58
CA PRO A 41 -28.68 26.74 -9.61
C PRO A 41 -27.87 27.92 -10.15
N LEU A 42 -27.19 28.66 -9.26
CA LEU A 42 -26.34 29.79 -9.61
C LEU A 42 -25.17 29.36 -10.51
N ARG A 43 -24.54 28.23 -10.17
CA ARG A 43 -23.46 27.66 -10.96
C ARG A 43 -23.97 27.17 -12.32
N TYR A 44 -25.13 26.55 -12.36
CA TYR A 44 -25.75 26.12 -13.62
C TYR A 44 -26.07 27.30 -14.54
N THR A 45 -26.63 28.39 -14.01
CA THR A 45 -26.88 29.61 -14.79
C THR A 45 -25.58 30.24 -15.26
N GLN A 46 -24.54 30.27 -14.41
CA GLN A 46 -23.21 30.79 -14.77
C GLN A 46 -22.64 30.03 -15.96
N LEU A 47 -22.69 28.70 -15.89
CA LEU A 47 -22.18 27.82 -16.94
C LEU A 47 -22.96 27.99 -18.24
N ARG A 48 -24.27 28.22 -18.20
CA ARG A 48 -25.06 28.47 -19.43
C ARG A 48 -24.74 29.82 -20.08
N SER A 49 -24.36 30.83 -19.30
CA SER A 49 -23.97 32.16 -19.80
C SER A 49 -22.47 32.30 -20.07
N ASP A 50 -21.67 31.26 -19.83
CA ASP A 50 -20.22 31.28 -20.04
C ASP A 50 -19.89 31.36 -21.55
N ILE A 51 -18.76 31.98 -21.88
CA ILE A 51 -18.28 32.20 -23.25
C ILE A 51 -18.21 30.86 -24.01
N ILE A 52 -17.80 29.79 -23.33
CA ILE A 52 -17.76 28.42 -23.88
C ILE A 52 -19.15 27.97 -24.30
N SER A 53 -20.14 28.11 -23.43
CA SER A 53 -21.53 27.72 -23.71
C SER A 53 -22.13 28.51 -24.86
N LEU A 54 -21.76 29.78 -25.00
CA LEU A 54 -22.24 30.63 -26.10
C LEU A 54 -21.61 30.26 -27.44
N GLN A 55 -20.39 29.72 -27.45
CA GLN A 55 -19.68 29.31 -28.67
C GLN A 55 -19.98 27.87 -29.09
N LEU A 56 -20.34 26.96 -28.19
CA LEU A 56 -20.60 25.55 -28.52
C LEU A 56 -21.62 25.32 -29.66
N PRO A 57 -22.73 26.09 -29.77
CA PRO A 57 -23.67 25.93 -30.87
C PRO A 57 -23.07 26.16 -32.26
N SER A 58 -22.07 27.04 -32.41
CA SER A 58 -21.41 27.28 -33.71
C SER A 58 -20.56 26.09 -34.17
N TYR A 59 -20.32 25.12 -33.30
CA TYR A 59 -19.61 23.87 -33.58
C TYR A 59 -20.53 22.64 -33.53
N GLY A 60 -21.85 22.84 -33.47
CA GLY A 60 -22.84 21.76 -33.44
C GLY A 60 -23.04 21.11 -32.07
N PHE A 61 -22.53 21.70 -30.99
CA PHE A 61 -22.67 21.17 -29.63
C PHE A 61 -23.73 21.92 -28.81
N SER A 62 -24.42 21.19 -27.93
CA SER A 62 -25.43 21.78 -27.04
C SER A 62 -24.79 22.45 -25.82
N SER A 63 -25.07 23.74 -25.63
CA SER A 63 -24.68 24.51 -24.44
C SER A 63 -25.27 23.93 -23.13
N ALA A 64 -26.52 23.46 -23.19
CA ALA A 64 -27.19 22.84 -22.05
C ALA A 64 -26.59 21.47 -21.68
N LEU A 65 -26.04 20.73 -22.65
CA LEU A 65 -25.33 19.49 -22.38
C LEU A 65 -23.99 19.76 -21.70
N TYR A 66 -23.23 20.75 -22.18
CA TYR A 66 -21.97 21.17 -21.56
C TYR A 66 -22.15 21.63 -20.12
N ALA A 67 -23.12 22.51 -19.86
CA ALA A 67 -23.39 23.00 -18.51
C ALA A 67 -23.75 21.85 -17.53
N ARG A 68 -24.54 20.86 -17.98
CA ARG A 68 -24.87 19.67 -17.17
C ARG A 68 -23.64 18.78 -16.93
N TYR A 69 -22.87 18.50 -17.97
CA TYR A 69 -21.63 17.72 -17.86
C TYR A 69 -20.66 18.36 -16.87
N ARG A 70 -20.42 19.66 -17.00
CA ARG A 70 -19.49 20.39 -16.16
C ARG A 70 -19.95 20.43 -14.70
N LEU A 71 -21.24 20.71 -14.48
CA LEU A 71 -21.82 20.69 -13.14
C LEU A 71 -21.78 19.28 -12.52
N ALA A 72 -22.04 18.23 -13.30
CA ALA A 72 -21.98 16.85 -12.83
C ALA A 72 -20.58 16.45 -12.35
N LEU A 73 -19.52 16.87 -13.06
CA LEU A 73 -18.14 16.66 -12.62
C LEU A 73 -17.83 17.39 -11.31
N GLU A 74 -18.23 18.65 -11.19
CA GLU A 74 -18.03 19.46 -9.98
C GLU A 74 -18.77 18.85 -8.78
N VAL A 75 -20.05 18.50 -8.94
CA VAL A 75 -20.86 17.82 -7.92
C VAL A 75 -20.22 16.49 -7.50
N SER A 76 -19.82 15.66 -8.47
CA SER A 76 -19.20 14.37 -8.19
C SER A 76 -17.91 14.52 -7.38
N SER A 77 -17.08 15.51 -7.72
CA SER A 77 -15.86 15.82 -6.97
C SER A 77 -16.18 16.22 -5.52
N VAL A 78 -17.10 17.17 -5.31
CA VAL A 78 -17.51 17.60 -3.97
C VAL A 78 -18.00 16.41 -3.14
N LEU A 79 -18.87 15.57 -3.71
CA LEU A 79 -19.41 14.39 -3.04
C LEU A 79 -18.33 13.39 -2.65
N ILE A 80 -17.30 13.16 -3.49
CA ILE A 80 -16.17 12.30 -3.16
C ILE A 80 -15.38 12.87 -1.97
N PHE A 81 -15.05 14.17 -2.00
CA PHE A 81 -14.36 14.85 -0.91
C PHE A 81 -15.15 14.74 0.41
N TRP A 82 -16.45 15.00 0.36
CA TRP A 82 -17.32 14.95 1.53
C TRP A 82 -17.50 13.53 2.05
N PHE A 83 -17.72 12.56 1.17
CA PHE A 83 -17.80 11.15 1.56
C PHE A 83 -16.55 10.72 2.34
N LEU A 84 -15.36 11.03 1.82
CA LEU A 84 -14.10 10.68 2.49
C LEU A 84 -13.89 11.48 3.78
N GLY A 85 -14.25 12.77 3.81
CA GLY A 85 -14.22 13.60 5.02
C GLY A 85 -15.13 13.08 6.13
N LEU A 86 -16.38 12.74 5.79
CA LEU A 86 -17.37 12.17 6.70
C LEU A 86 -16.95 10.77 7.18
N LEU A 87 -16.42 9.94 6.28
CA LEU A 87 -15.90 8.61 6.62
C LEU A 87 -14.75 8.68 7.64
N ILE A 88 -13.80 9.60 7.44
CA ILE A 88 -12.69 9.81 8.37
C ILE A 88 -13.20 10.27 9.74
N PHE A 89 -14.13 11.23 9.77
CA PHE A 89 -14.74 11.71 11.01
C PHE A 89 -15.49 10.59 11.74
N TRP A 90 -16.32 9.82 11.03
CA TRP A 90 -17.10 8.71 11.60
C TRP A 90 -16.20 7.61 12.18
N ARG A 91 -15.11 7.26 11.49
CA ARG A 91 -14.18 6.21 11.95
C ARG A 91 -13.29 6.67 13.12
N LYS A 92 -12.95 7.96 13.20
CA LYS A 92 -12.05 8.50 14.24
C LYS A 92 -12.58 9.82 14.84
N PRO A 93 -13.76 9.81 15.48
CA PRO A 93 -14.45 11.05 15.89
C PRO A 93 -13.83 11.71 17.14
N ASN A 94 -12.82 11.09 17.76
CA ASN A 94 -12.08 11.59 18.93
C ASN A 94 -10.67 12.07 18.58
N ASP A 95 -10.19 11.81 17.36
CA ASP A 95 -8.83 12.13 16.92
C ASP A 95 -8.79 13.56 16.35
N ARG A 96 -7.91 14.41 16.91
CA ARG A 96 -7.76 15.82 16.52
C ARG A 96 -7.44 15.98 15.04
N LEU A 97 -6.53 15.15 14.54
CA LEU A 97 -6.10 15.20 13.15
C LEU A 97 -7.24 14.72 12.25
N ALA A 98 -7.97 13.68 12.62
CA ALA A 98 -9.11 13.19 11.83
C ALA A 98 -10.22 14.25 11.68
N ILE A 99 -10.59 14.93 12.78
CA ILE A 99 -11.58 16.02 12.73
C ILE A 99 -11.08 17.16 11.83
N PHE A 100 -9.82 17.58 12.00
CA PHE A 100 -9.22 18.62 11.17
C PHE A 100 -9.16 18.23 9.68
N VAL A 101 -8.72 17.01 9.36
CA VAL A 101 -8.67 16.52 7.98
C VAL A 101 -10.06 16.45 7.39
N SER A 102 -11.06 16.02 8.17
CA SER A 102 -12.46 16.05 7.74
C SER A 102 -12.93 17.48 7.40
N THR A 103 -12.68 18.46 8.29
CA THR A 103 -12.99 19.88 8.01
C THR A 103 -12.30 20.36 6.73
N PHE A 104 -11.01 20.03 6.57
CA PHE A 104 -10.25 20.36 5.37
C PHE A 104 -10.91 19.77 4.12
N LEU A 105 -11.22 18.48 4.11
CA LEU A 105 -11.82 17.82 2.94
C LEU A 105 -13.20 18.39 2.59
N ILE A 106 -14.04 18.68 3.59
CA ILE A 106 -15.37 19.26 3.39
C ILE A 106 -15.26 20.66 2.77
N THR A 107 -14.45 21.52 3.36
CA THR A 107 -14.34 22.93 2.95
C THR A 107 -13.57 23.06 1.64
N PHE A 108 -12.44 22.37 1.51
CA PHE A 108 -11.61 22.41 0.31
C PHE A 108 -12.29 21.77 -0.90
N GLY A 109 -13.05 20.69 -0.72
CA GLY A 109 -13.80 20.05 -1.81
C GLY A 109 -14.79 21.01 -2.49
N LEU A 110 -15.37 21.94 -1.73
CA LEU A 110 -16.33 22.93 -2.24
C LEU A 110 -15.66 24.13 -2.94
N THR A 111 -14.42 24.47 -2.57
CA THR A 111 -13.78 25.75 -2.93
C THR A 111 -12.53 25.61 -3.82
N SER A 112 -12.15 24.42 -4.23
CA SER A 112 -10.79 24.09 -4.68
C SER A 112 -10.34 24.68 -6.03
N LEU A 113 -11.18 25.47 -6.72
CA LEU A 113 -10.74 26.31 -7.84
C LEU A 113 -11.51 27.65 -7.85
N PRO A 114 -10.83 28.81 -7.67
CA PRO A 114 -11.49 30.11 -7.48
C PRO A 114 -12.37 30.54 -8.67
N ASP A 115 -11.96 30.26 -9.90
CA ASP A 115 -12.66 30.75 -11.10
C ASP A 115 -13.72 29.77 -11.65
N TYR A 116 -13.75 28.52 -11.13
CA TYR A 116 -14.51 27.42 -11.73
C TYR A 116 -15.20 26.50 -10.71
N SER A 117 -15.58 27.02 -9.54
CA SER A 117 -16.26 26.23 -8.51
C SER A 117 -17.67 26.76 -8.20
N ILE A 118 -18.49 25.90 -7.57
CA ILE A 118 -19.82 26.24 -7.06
C ILE A 118 -19.74 27.45 -6.11
N ALA A 119 -18.69 27.55 -5.29
CA ALA A 119 -18.46 28.70 -4.41
C ALA A 119 -18.17 30.00 -5.19
N GLY A 120 -17.54 29.91 -6.37
CA GLY A 120 -17.23 31.06 -7.23
C GLY A 120 -18.47 31.72 -7.85
N ALA A 121 -19.56 30.98 -8.04
CA ALA A 121 -20.81 31.53 -8.57
C ALA A 121 -21.39 32.66 -7.70
N TYR A 122 -21.12 32.63 -6.39
CA TYR A 122 -21.55 33.67 -5.46
C TYR A 122 -20.86 35.01 -5.67
N GLU A 123 -19.60 35.03 -6.13
CA GLU A 123 -18.88 36.27 -6.42
C GLU A 123 -19.39 36.96 -7.68
N VAL A 124 -19.93 36.18 -8.63
CA VAL A 124 -20.52 36.67 -9.88
C VAL A 124 -21.91 37.24 -9.64
N TYR A 125 -22.80 36.47 -9.02
CA TYR A 125 -24.21 36.89 -8.85
C TYR A 125 -24.46 37.71 -7.59
N ARG A 126 -23.56 37.66 -6.61
CA ARG A 126 -23.62 38.40 -5.33
C ARG A 126 -24.99 38.38 -4.62
N PRO A 127 -25.65 37.21 -4.46
CA PRO A 127 -26.91 37.14 -3.73
C PRO A 127 -26.72 37.58 -2.27
N ALA A 128 -27.62 38.44 -1.77
CA ALA A 128 -27.54 39.03 -0.44
C ALA A 128 -27.48 37.95 0.67
N GLY A 129 -26.59 38.13 1.66
CA GLY A 129 -26.38 37.20 2.78
C GLY A 129 -25.62 35.91 2.43
N LEU A 130 -25.85 35.33 1.26
CA LEU A 130 -25.20 34.07 0.83
C LEU A 130 -23.73 34.26 0.42
N LEU A 131 -23.36 35.44 -0.08
CA LEU A 131 -21.98 35.78 -0.39
C LEU A 131 -21.07 35.69 0.85
N LEU A 132 -21.56 36.19 1.99
CA LEU A 132 -20.79 36.15 3.25
C LEU A 132 -20.57 34.71 3.73
N LEU A 133 -21.57 33.84 3.59
CA LEU A 133 -21.46 32.42 3.91
C LEU A 133 -20.42 31.72 3.01
N SER A 134 -20.49 31.92 1.70
CA SER A 134 -19.50 31.37 0.74
C SER A 134 -18.07 31.85 1.04
N ARG A 135 -17.91 33.15 1.32
CA ARG A 135 -16.62 33.75 1.73
C ARG A 135 -16.11 33.15 3.02
N THR A 136 -16.97 32.91 4.00
CA THR A 136 -16.59 32.29 5.28
C THR A 136 -16.10 30.85 5.07
N VAL A 137 -16.78 30.04 4.25
CA VAL A 137 -16.31 28.68 3.91
C VAL A 137 -14.96 28.73 3.21
N THR A 138 -14.79 29.66 2.26
CA THR A 138 -13.52 29.85 1.53
C THR A 138 -12.38 30.30 2.43
N PHE A 139 -12.67 31.17 3.40
CA PHE A 139 -11.72 31.61 4.42
C PHE A 139 -11.23 30.45 5.30
N VAL A 140 -12.08 29.46 5.58
CA VAL A 140 -11.68 28.25 6.32
C VAL A 140 -10.87 27.31 5.42
N ALA A 141 -11.32 27.09 4.18
CA ALA A 141 -10.74 26.10 3.27
C ALA A 141 -9.26 26.35 2.93
N ARG A 142 -8.89 27.59 2.60
CA ARG A 142 -7.53 27.91 2.12
C ARG A 142 -6.47 27.69 3.22
N PRO A 143 -6.58 28.25 4.44
CA PRO A 143 -5.65 27.93 5.52
C PRO A 143 -5.63 26.45 5.90
N CYS A 144 -6.77 25.76 5.81
CA CYS A 144 -6.84 24.31 6.05
C CYS A 144 -5.93 23.51 5.11
N LEU A 145 -5.80 23.91 3.83
CA LEU A 145 -4.84 23.28 2.90
C LEU A 145 -3.40 23.40 3.42
N PHE A 146 -2.95 24.60 3.78
CA PHE A 146 -1.59 24.82 4.28
C PHE A 146 -1.36 24.12 5.63
N ALA A 147 -2.32 24.27 6.55
CA ALA A 147 -2.29 23.61 7.84
C ALA A 147 -2.20 22.09 7.68
N PHE A 148 -2.87 21.49 6.68
CA PHE A 148 -2.78 20.07 6.42
C PHE A 148 -1.34 19.64 6.14
N PHE A 149 -0.64 20.32 5.22
CA PHE A 149 0.77 20.04 4.95
C PHE A 149 1.71 20.37 6.12
N TYR A 150 1.31 21.24 7.04
CA TYR A 150 2.07 21.52 8.26
C TYR A 150 1.67 20.68 9.48
N LEU A 151 0.68 19.80 9.38
CA LEU A 151 0.23 18.97 10.51
C LEU A 151 0.31 17.49 10.19
N PHE A 152 -0.02 17.11 8.96
CA PHE A 152 -0.01 15.72 8.52
C PHE A 152 1.41 15.12 8.54
N PRO A 153 1.59 13.86 8.99
CA PRO A 153 0.55 12.92 9.47
C PRO A 153 0.35 12.91 11.00
N THR A 154 1.00 13.80 11.75
CA THR A 154 1.10 13.68 13.22
C THR A 154 0.17 14.60 14.00
N GLY A 155 -0.43 15.59 13.34
CA GLY A 155 -1.20 16.65 14.01
C GLY A 155 -0.33 17.68 14.75
N ARG A 156 0.99 17.69 14.50
CA ARG A 156 1.93 18.64 15.15
C ARG A 156 2.68 19.46 14.10
N PHE A 157 2.99 20.71 14.44
CA PHE A 157 3.82 21.59 13.61
C PHE A 157 5.29 21.19 13.66
N VAL A 158 5.78 20.66 12.53
CA VAL A 158 7.15 20.22 12.29
C VAL A 158 7.54 20.61 10.85
N PRO A 159 8.52 21.50 10.64
CA PRO A 159 9.22 22.28 11.66
C PRO A 159 8.31 23.21 12.48
N ARG A 160 8.69 23.56 13.72
CA ARG A 160 7.87 24.38 14.62
C ARG A 160 7.57 25.79 14.09
N TRP A 161 8.45 26.34 13.25
CA TRP A 161 8.28 27.68 12.68
C TRP A 161 7.11 27.77 11.67
N THR A 162 6.67 26.64 11.12
CA THR A 162 5.53 26.60 10.17
C THR A 162 4.22 27.11 10.76
N LYS A 163 4.07 27.13 12.10
CA LYS A 163 2.91 27.74 12.77
C LYS A 163 2.81 29.24 12.51
N PHE A 164 3.94 29.94 12.42
CA PHE A 164 3.98 31.37 12.15
C PHE A 164 3.69 31.67 10.68
N LEU A 165 4.12 30.79 9.76
CA LEU A 165 3.67 30.86 8.38
C LEU A 165 2.17 30.66 8.24
N LEU A 166 1.60 29.69 8.96
CA LEU A 166 0.15 29.49 8.95
C LEU A 166 -0.57 30.73 9.48
N LEU A 167 -0.08 31.35 10.55
CA LEU A 167 -0.64 32.60 11.07
C LEU A 167 -0.56 33.73 10.03
N ALA A 168 0.61 33.90 9.39
CA ALA A 168 0.78 34.89 8.32
C ALA A 168 -0.20 34.64 7.16
N MET A 169 -0.37 33.39 6.72
CA MET A 169 -1.34 33.01 5.69
C MET A 169 -2.77 33.38 6.11
N VAL A 170 -3.19 33.07 7.34
CA VAL A 170 -4.52 33.42 7.84
C VAL A 170 -4.73 34.93 7.83
N LEU A 171 -3.76 35.70 8.31
CA LEU A 171 -3.84 37.17 8.34
C LEU A 171 -3.91 37.77 6.93
N LEU A 172 -3.15 37.24 5.97
CA LEU A 172 -3.19 37.68 4.58
C LEU A 172 -4.49 37.30 3.84
N GLN A 173 -5.19 36.26 4.29
CA GLN A 173 -6.48 35.87 3.71
C GLN A 173 -7.63 36.78 4.15
N ILE A 174 -7.56 37.43 5.31
CA ILE A 174 -8.64 38.32 5.79
C ILE A 174 -8.93 39.44 4.78
N PRO A 175 -7.95 40.29 4.39
CA PRO A 175 -8.20 41.33 3.40
C PRO A 175 -8.53 40.75 2.02
N TRP A 176 -7.96 39.60 1.64
CA TRP A 176 -8.31 38.94 0.39
C TRP A 176 -9.81 38.60 0.32
N VAL A 177 -10.31 37.90 1.33
CA VAL A 177 -11.64 37.31 1.27
C VAL A 177 -12.73 38.35 1.59
N PHE A 178 -12.52 39.18 2.60
CA PHE A 178 -13.57 40.08 3.08
C PHE A 178 -13.46 41.50 2.51
N PHE A 179 -12.26 41.94 2.11
CA PHE A 179 -12.01 43.30 1.64
C PHE A 179 -11.23 43.30 0.31
N PRO A 180 -11.76 42.65 -0.76
CA PRO A 180 -11.00 42.39 -1.98
C PRO A 180 -10.48 43.65 -2.68
N ASN A 181 -11.13 44.80 -2.47
CA ASN A 181 -10.75 46.10 -3.05
C ASN A 181 -9.70 46.86 -2.22
N SER A 182 -9.30 46.34 -1.05
CA SER A 182 -8.32 46.98 -0.16
C SER A 182 -6.91 46.89 -0.74
N PRO A 183 -6.03 47.90 -0.58
CA PRO A 183 -4.63 47.80 -0.96
C PRO A 183 -3.88 46.69 -0.19
N PHE A 184 -4.41 46.26 0.95
CA PHE A 184 -3.87 45.14 1.74
C PHE A 184 -4.29 43.76 1.21
N SER A 185 -5.19 43.70 0.23
CA SER A 185 -5.62 42.46 -0.43
C SER A 185 -4.50 41.97 -1.38
N PRO A 186 -3.98 40.74 -1.22
CA PRO A 186 -2.88 40.23 -2.04
C PRO A 186 -3.08 40.33 -3.57
N PRO A 187 -4.29 40.12 -4.14
CA PRO A 187 -4.55 40.36 -5.56
C PRO A 187 -4.27 41.79 -6.05
N ASN A 188 -4.27 42.79 -5.17
CA ASN A 188 -4.00 44.19 -5.51
C ASN A 188 -2.52 44.58 -5.36
N TRP A 189 -1.67 43.65 -4.92
CA TRP A 189 -0.23 43.89 -4.79
C TRP A 189 0.47 43.87 -6.15
N PRO A 190 1.68 44.45 -6.26
CA PRO A 190 2.51 44.25 -7.43
C PRO A 190 2.65 42.76 -7.76
N PRO A 191 2.44 42.33 -9.03
CA PRO A 191 2.41 40.91 -9.39
C PRO A 191 3.65 40.13 -8.95
N VAL A 192 4.82 40.77 -8.98
CA VAL A 192 6.08 40.18 -8.51
C VAL A 192 6.01 39.82 -7.03
N VAL A 193 5.50 40.72 -6.19
CA VAL A 193 5.36 40.50 -4.74
C VAL A 193 4.35 39.39 -4.47
N PHE A 194 3.18 39.45 -5.13
CA PHE A 194 2.15 38.42 -5.03
C PHE A 194 2.69 37.03 -5.36
N ASN A 195 3.39 36.90 -6.49
CA ASN A 195 3.96 35.63 -6.95
C ASN A 195 5.07 35.12 -6.04
N LEU A 196 5.97 35.99 -5.56
CA LEU A 196 7.05 35.61 -4.64
C LEU A 196 6.50 35.09 -3.31
N VAL A 197 5.52 35.80 -2.73
CA VAL A 197 4.88 35.38 -1.48
C VAL A 197 4.12 34.06 -1.69
N GLY A 198 3.37 33.94 -2.79
CA GLY A 198 2.69 32.70 -3.16
C GLY A 198 3.66 31.53 -3.30
N PHE A 199 4.76 31.70 -4.02
CA PHE A 199 5.80 30.69 -4.20
C PHE A 199 6.43 30.29 -2.86
N ALA A 200 6.73 31.24 -1.97
CA ALA A 200 7.28 30.95 -0.65
C ALA A 200 6.33 30.05 0.17
N PHE A 201 5.02 30.32 0.13
CA PHE A 201 4.03 29.48 0.78
C PHE A 201 3.96 28.07 0.17
N TRP A 202 3.91 27.95 -1.16
CA TRP A 202 3.92 26.63 -1.83
C TRP A 202 5.19 25.83 -1.53
N ALA A 203 6.37 26.45 -1.66
CA ALA A 203 7.66 25.83 -1.39
C ALA A 203 7.77 25.37 0.07
N SER A 204 7.24 26.15 1.02
CA SER A 204 7.28 25.79 2.44
C SER A 204 6.49 24.52 2.77
N MET A 205 5.38 24.24 2.06
CA MET A 205 4.61 23.00 2.24
C MET A 205 5.42 21.78 1.82
N GLY A 206 6.05 21.84 0.64
CA GLY A 206 6.94 20.80 0.15
C GLY A 206 8.14 20.59 1.07
N PHE A 207 8.78 21.68 1.51
CA PHE A 207 9.89 21.63 2.45
C PHE A 207 9.49 20.96 3.78
N ALA A 208 8.34 21.34 4.37
CA ALA A 208 7.86 20.74 5.61
C ALA A 208 7.67 19.22 5.50
N GLN A 209 7.11 18.74 4.39
CA GLN A 209 6.91 17.31 4.17
C GLN A 209 8.24 16.56 3.96
N VAL A 210 9.17 17.12 3.18
CA VAL A 210 10.51 16.53 2.96
C VAL A 210 11.32 16.50 4.27
N TYR A 211 11.29 17.60 5.03
CA TYR A 211 11.96 17.70 6.32
C TYR A 211 11.48 16.61 7.28
N ARG A 212 10.16 16.43 7.42
CA ARG A 212 9.58 15.38 8.27
C ARG A 212 9.99 14.01 7.83
N TYR A 213 9.86 13.73 6.54
CA TYR A 213 10.17 12.43 5.96
C TYR A 213 11.60 12.00 6.30
N ARG A 214 12.55 12.93 6.20
CA ARG A 214 13.98 12.65 6.44
C ARG A 214 14.34 12.60 7.93
N ARG A 215 13.81 13.50 8.76
CA ARG A 215 14.33 13.71 10.12
C ARG A 215 13.46 13.18 11.25
N THR A 216 12.14 13.16 11.11
CA THR A 216 11.25 12.95 12.27
C THR A 216 10.22 11.83 12.10
N ALA A 217 9.94 11.41 10.86
CA ALA A 217 8.84 10.49 10.58
C ALA A 217 9.19 9.04 10.97
N SER A 218 8.31 8.41 11.74
CA SER A 218 8.33 6.96 12.01
C SER A 218 8.10 6.14 10.72
N PRO A 219 8.36 4.81 10.70
CA PRO A 219 8.11 3.97 9.53
C PRO A 219 6.67 4.09 8.99
N THR A 220 5.68 4.08 9.87
CA THR A 220 4.27 4.24 9.50
C THR A 220 3.97 5.63 8.93
N GLN A 221 4.48 6.69 9.57
CA GLN A 221 4.31 8.06 9.11
C GLN A 221 4.96 8.30 7.74
N ARG A 222 6.12 7.67 7.48
CA ARG A 222 6.77 7.72 6.16
C ARG A 222 5.89 7.12 5.08
N GLN A 223 5.13 6.07 5.39
CA GLN A 223 4.20 5.45 4.46
C GLN A 223 2.98 6.36 4.21
N GLN A 224 2.49 7.06 5.22
CA GLN A 224 1.42 8.05 5.06
C GLN A 224 1.84 9.24 4.18
N ILE A 225 3.06 9.77 4.39
CA ILE A 225 3.64 10.82 3.56
C ILE A 225 3.83 10.34 2.11
N LYS A 226 4.23 9.08 1.93
CA LYS A 226 4.35 8.43 0.61
C LYS A 226 3.01 8.37 -0.13
N TRP A 227 1.93 7.98 0.54
CA TRP A 227 0.59 7.99 -0.04
C TRP A 227 0.15 9.40 -0.41
N LEU A 228 0.35 10.37 0.48
CA LEU A 228 0.07 11.77 0.17
C LEU A 228 0.85 12.25 -1.06
N ALA A 229 2.15 11.95 -1.15
CA ALA A 229 2.98 12.30 -2.29
C ALA A 229 2.48 11.66 -3.59
N LEU A 230 2.03 10.40 -3.54
CA LEU A 230 1.42 9.72 -4.69
C LEU A 230 0.14 10.44 -5.14
N GLY A 231 -0.74 10.82 -4.21
CA GLY A 231 -1.96 11.56 -4.52
C GLY A 231 -1.70 12.90 -5.20
N ILE A 232 -0.67 13.62 -4.74
CA ILE A 232 -0.23 14.87 -5.36
C ILE A 232 0.26 14.60 -6.78
N VAL A 233 1.18 13.64 -6.95
CA VAL A 233 1.70 13.28 -8.27
C VAL A 233 0.57 12.92 -9.23
N LEU A 234 -0.37 12.08 -8.81
CA LEU A 234 -1.54 11.68 -9.59
C LEU A 234 -2.43 12.88 -9.96
N SER A 235 -2.70 13.77 -8.99
CA SER A 235 -3.50 14.99 -9.25
C SER A 235 -2.82 15.94 -10.24
N THR A 236 -1.49 16.00 -10.22
CA THR A 236 -0.68 16.91 -11.05
C THR A 236 -0.22 16.32 -12.37
N ALA A 237 -0.44 15.04 -12.66
CA ALA A 237 0.07 14.41 -13.88
C ALA A 237 -0.51 14.98 -15.17
N ILE A 238 -1.65 15.67 -15.09
CA ILE A 238 -2.28 16.38 -16.22
C ILE A 238 -1.68 17.79 -16.40
N LEU A 239 -0.87 18.31 -15.44
CA LEU A 239 -0.26 19.64 -15.54
C LEU A 239 0.57 19.86 -16.80
N PRO A 240 1.39 18.93 -17.30
CA PRO A 240 2.14 19.15 -18.54
C PRO A 240 1.21 19.37 -19.74
N LEU A 241 0.13 18.59 -19.83
CA LEU A 241 -0.89 18.76 -20.86
C LEU A 241 -1.61 20.11 -20.70
N TYR A 242 -1.94 20.48 -19.46
CA TYR A 242 -2.56 21.75 -19.13
C TYR A 242 -1.66 22.95 -19.50
N PHE A 243 -0.37 22.88 -19.17
CA PHE A 243 0.60 23.95 -19.45
C PHE A 243 0.86 24.12 -20.94
N VAL A 244 1.08 23.02 -21.67
CA VAL A 244 1.24 23.07 -23.12
C VAL A 244 0.01 23.65 -23.79
N ALA A 245 -1.18 23.25 -23.34
CA ALA A 245 -2.41 23.80 -23.84
C ALA A 245 -2.52 25.29 -23.51
N GLN A 246 -2.16 25.76 -22.32
CA GLN A 246 -2.22 27.18 -21.94
C GLN A 246 -1.24 28.07 -22.72
N THR A 247 -0.07 27.55 -23.11
CA THR A 247 0.95 28.32 -23.87
C THR A 247 0.70 28.32 -25.38
N ASN A 248 -0.29 27.57 -25.87
CA ASN A 248 -0.56 27.43 -27.30
C ASN A 248 -1.40 28.63 -27.82
N PRO A 249 -0.98 29.36 -28.87
CA PRO A 249 -1.76 30.46 -29.44
C PRO A 249 -3.19 30.07 -29.89
N LEU A 250 -3.41 28.78 -30.19
CA LEU A 250 -4.71 28.20 -30.56
C LEU A 250 -5.66 28.01 -29.36
N SER A 251 -5.16 28.11 -28.13
CA SER A 251 -5.95 28.05 -26.90
C SER A 251 -6.23 29.43 -26.29
N THR A 252 -5.67 30.50 -26.84
CA THR A 252 -5.90 31.89 -26.41
C THR A 252 -6.83 32.66 -27.34
N SER A 253 -7.05 32.14 -28.56
CA SER A 253 -7.98 32.68 -29.55
C SER A 253 -9.27 31.87 -29.55
N SER A 254 -10.43 32.53 -29.74
CA SER A 254 -11.78 31.94 -29.72
C SER A 254 -12.02 30.94 -30.87
N GLY A 255 -11.36 29.80 -30.81
CA GLY A 255 -11.41 28.72 -31.79
C GLY A 255 -11.51 27.33 -31.16
N PRO A 256 -11.44 26.26 -31.96
CA PRO A 256 -11.63 24.88 -31.47
C PRO A 256 -10.65 24.47 -30.36
N GLY A 257 -9.40 24.94 -30.42
CA GLY A 257 -8.38 24.64 -29.40
C GLY A 257 -8.71 25.24 -28.03
N TRP A 258 -9.20 26.48 -28.00
CA TRP A 258 -9.69 27.15 -26.78
C TRP A 258 -10.89 26.41 -26.19
N LEU A 259 -11.85 25.97 -27.02
CA LEU A 259 -12.99 25.17 -26.57
C LEU A 259 -12.58 23.81 -26.02
N ILE A 260 -11.62 23.12 -26.64
CA ILE A 260 -11.09 21.85 -26.12
C ILE A 260 -10.42 22.06 -24.76
N PHE A 261 -9.59 23.09 -24.64
CA PHE A 261 -8.86 23.37 -23.41
C PHE A 261 -9.78 23.75 -22.25
N HIS A 262 -10.61 24.77 -22.41
CA HIS A 262 -11.49 25.25 -21.34
C HIS A 262 -12.72 24.35 -21.15
N GLY A 263 -13.19 23.70 -22.21
CA GLY A 263 -14.35 22.81 -22.19
C GLY A 263 -14.06 21.41 -21.63
N PHE A 264 -12.86 20.86 -21.85
CA PHE A 264 -12.54 19.47 -21.49
C PHE A 264 -11.27 19.32 -20.64
N VAL A 265 -10.14 19.93 -21.02
CA VAL A 265 -8.85 19.75 -20.33
C VAL A 265 -8.84 20.37 -18.93
N SER A 266 -9.28 21.63 -18.80
CA SER A 266 -9.41 22.33 -17.52
C SER A 266 -10.36 21.64 -16.54
N PRO A 267 -11.59 21.20 -16.92
CA PRO A 267 -12.44 20.40 -16.03
C PRO A 267 -11.79 19.08 -15.60
N LEU A 268 -11.08 18.41 -16.50
CA LEU A 268 -10.43 17.14 -16.18
C LEU A 268 -9.28 17.34 -15.18
N PHE A 269 -8.51 18.43 -15.30
CA PHE A 269 -7.50 18.81 -14.31
C PHE A 269 -8.13 19.16 -12.95
N ALA A 270 -9.27 19.85 -12.94
CA ALA A 270 -10.03 20.08 -11.70
C ALA A 270 -10.45 18.76 -11.06
N PHE A 271 -10.96 17.83 -11.87
CA PHE A 271 -11.42 16.53 -11.42
C PHE A 271 -10.28 15.64 -10.93
N SER A 272 -9.06 15.74 -11.47
CA SER A 272 -7.91 14.94 -10.99
C SER A 272 -7.50 15.28 -9.55
N MET A 273 -7.96 16.39 -9.00
CA MET A 273 -7.72 16.73 -7.59
C MET A 273 -8.34 15.71 -6.62
N ILE A 274 -9.29 14.85 -7.06
CA ILE A 274 -9.84 13.75 -6.25
C ILE A 274 -8.79 12.72 -5.81
N PHE A 275 -7.63 12.66 -6.47
CA PHE A 275 -6.56 11.76 -6.04
C PHE A 275 -5.93 12.18 -4.70
N ILE A 276 -6.02 13.47 -4.33
CA ILE A 276 -5.54 13.98 -3.05
C ILE A 276 -6.38 13.40 -1.88
N PRO A 277 -7.71 13.62 -1.78
CA PRO A 277 -8.50 13.10 -0.69
C PRO A 277 -8.51 11.58 -0.65
N LEU A 278 -8.48 10.90 -1.81
CA LEU A 278 -8.39 9.44 -1.87
C LEU A 278 -7.09 8.96 -1.21
N SER A 279 -5.96 9.59 -1.54
CA SER A 279 -4.66 9.23 -0.98
C SER A 279 -4.54 9.56 0.51
N ILE A 280 -5.19 10.63 0.96
CA ILE A 280 -5.30 10.98 2.38
C ILE A 280 -6.14 9.93 3.12
N ALA A 281 -7.29 9.54 2.56
CA ALA A 281 -8.16 8.53 3.13
C ALA A 281 -7.43 7.19 3.25
N VAL A 282 -6.71 6.77 2.21
CA VAL A 282 -5.82 5.61 2.27
C VAL A 282 -4.77 5.84 3.38
N GLY A 283 -4.00 6.94 3.36
CA GLY A 283 -2.99 7.20 4.39
C GLY A 283 -3.50 7.15 5.85
N ILE A 284 -4.73 7.60 6.11
CA ILE A 284 -5.29 7.70 7.48
C ILE A 284 -6.06 6.43 7.91
N LEU A 285 -6.76 5.78 6.97
CA LEU A 285 -7.65 4.65 7.23
C LEU A 285 -6.97 3.29 6.99
N HIS A 286 -6.00 3.22 6.07
CA HIS A 286 -5.32 1.98 5.65
C HIS A 286 -4.53 1.29 6.76
N TYR A 287 -4.27 1.94 7.89
CA TYR A 287 -3.53 1.30 8.98
C TYR A 287 -4.34 0.43 9.94
N ARG A 288 -5.67 0.35 9.80
CA ARG A 288 -6.50 -0.58 10.61
C ARG A 288 -7.72 -1.17 9.91
N LEU A 289 -7.99 -0.85 8.64
CA LEU A 289 -9.30 -1.16 8.03
C LEU A 289 -9.33 -2.31 7.01
N TRP A 290 -8.20 -2.88 6.61
CA TRP A 290 -8.18 -3.92 5.56
C TRP A 290 -7.06 -4.94 5.82
N GLU A 291 -7.35 -5.94 6.66
CA GLU A 291 -6.87 -7.32 6.50
C GLU A 291 -7.46 -7.93 5.21
N ILE A 292 -7.31 -7.25 4.07
CA ILE A 292 -7.81 -7.69 2.76
C ILE A 292 -6.68 -7.52 1.75
N ASP A 293 -6.35 -8.67 1.16
CA ASP A 293 -5.33 -9.02 0.19
C ASP A 293 -4.41 -7.90 -0.33
N PHE A 294 -3.15 -8.04 0.05
CA PHE A 294 -1.96 -7.42 -0.54
C PHE A 294 -1.96 -7.40 -2.09
N LEU A 295 -2.65 -8.36 -2.73
CA LEU A 295 -2.82 -8.48 -4.19
C LEU A 295 -3.79 -7.45 -4.79
N ILE A 296 -4.90 -7.11 -4.12
CA ILE A 296 -5.91 -6.18 -4.65
C ILE A 296 -5.37 -4.74 -4.62
N ASN A 297 -4.67 -4.36 -3.55
CA ASN A 297 -4.05 -3.05 -3.42
C ASN A 297 -2.91 -2.83 -4.44
N ARG A 298 -2.14 -3.87 -4.76
CA ARG A 298 -1.13 -3.83 -5.83
C ARG A 298 -1.75 -3.61 -7.20
N SER A 299 -2.79 -4.36 -7.52
CA SER A 299 -3.49 -4.25 -8.81
C SER A 299 -4.12 -2.88 -9.00
N LEU A 300 -4.69 -2.28 -7.95
CA LEU A 300 -5.22 -0.91 -7.98
C LEU A 300 -4.14 0.15 -8.15
N VAL A 301 -3.03 0.04 -7.40
CA VAL A 301 -1.91 0.99 -7.48
C VAL A 301 -1.24 0.90 -8.85
N TYR A 302 -0.95 -0.31 -9.34
CA TYR A 302 -0.36 -0.50 -10.67
C TYR A 302 -1.33 -0.14 -11.79
N GLY A 303 -2.63 -0.39 -11.62
CA GLY A 303 -3.68 0.04 -12.54
C GLY A 303 -3.71 1.56 -12.67
N ALA A 304 -3.73 2.29 -11.55
CA ALA A 304 -3.73 3.75 -11.53
C ALA A 304 -2.43 4.35 -12.08
N LEU A 305 -1.26 3.82 -11.71
CA LEU A 305 0.03 4.28 -12.24
C LEU A 305 0.20 3.97 -13.74
N THR A 306 -0.29 2.83 -14.21
CA THR A 306 -0.30 2.47 -15.64
C THR A 306 -1.23 3.40 -16.42
N MET A 307 -2.41 3.68 -15.89
CA MET A 307 -3.37 4.62 -16.48
C MET A 307 -2.79 6.05 -16.53
N LEU A 308 -2.12 6.48 -15.46
CA LEU A 308 -1.43 7.77 -15.39
C LEU A 308 -0.34 7.89 -16.44
N LEU A 309 0.52 6.86 -16.53
CA LEU A 309 1.59 6.81 -17.51
C LEU A 309 1.01 6.83 -18.93
N ALA A 310 -0.14 6.18 -19.15
CA ALA A 310 -0.82 6.16 -20.44
C ALA A 310 -1.40 7.53 -20.78
N ILE A 311 -1.95 8.24 -19.80
CA ILE A 311 -2.43 9.62 -19.97
C ILE A 311 -1.26 10.57 -20.25
N LEU A 312 -0.15 10.47 -19.52
CA LEU A 312 1.06 11.29 -19.73
C LEU A 312 1.66 11.06 -21.12
N PHE A 313 1.85 9.79 -21.50
CA PHE A 313 2.40 9.45 -22.81
C PHE A 313 1.41 9.79 -23.94
N GLY A 314 0.12 9.52 -23.77
CA GLY A 314 -0.93 9.88 -24.74
C GLY A 314 -1.05 11.40 -24.90
N GLY A 315 -0.97 12.15 -23.82
CA GLY A 315 -0.90 13.62 -23.84
C GLY A 315 0.35 14.11 -24.56
N SER A 316 1.52 13.53 -24.28
CA SER A 316 2.78 13.89 -24.97
C SER A 316 2.75 13.59 -26.48
N LEU A 317 2.00 12.56 -26.89
CA LEU A 317 1.81 12.21 -28.30
C LEU A 317 1.03 13.30 -29.06
N LEU A 318 0.00 13.86 -28.44
CA LEU A 318 -0.74 15.00 -28.99
C LEU A 318 0.17 16.24 -29.11
N VAL A 319 0.99 16.51 -28.10
CA VAL A 319 1.93 17.64 -28.09
C VAL A 319 3.00 17.51 -29.18
N ILE A 320 3.62 16.35 -29.31
CA ILE A 320 4.66 16.08 -30.33
C ILE A 320 4.05 16.14 -31.73
N SER A 321 2.86 15.56 -31.92
CA SER A 321 2.14 15.62 -33.19
C SER A 321 1.86 17.07 -33.60
N GLN A 322 1.44 17.91 -32.64
CA GLN A 322 1.13 19.31 -32.91
C GLN A 322 2.37 20.16 -33.15
N ALA A 323 3.45 19.94 -32.38
CA ALA A 323 4.74 20.57 -32.61
C ALA A 323 5.28 20.24 -34.01
N PHE A 324 5.19 18.96 -34.41
CA PHE A 324 5.61 18.53 -35.74
C PHE A 324 4.79 19.23 -36.85
N GLN A 325 3.46 19.27 -36.71
CA GLN A 325 2.59 19.97 -37.67
C GLN A 325 2.95 21.45 -37.85
N THR A 326 3.35 22.15 -36.77
CA THR A 326 3.84 23.54 -36.86
C THR A 326 5.20 23.68 -37.54
N PHE A 327 6.08 22.68 -37.45
CA PHE A 327 7.41 22.72 -38.10
C PHE A 327 7.40 22.24 -39.55
N THR A 328 6.46 21.38 -39.97
CA THR A 328 6.47 20.73 -41.30
C THR A 328 5.47 21.32 -42.31
N ASN A 329 4.78 22.42 -41.99
CA ASN A 329 3.86 23.12 -42.89
C ASN A 329 2.88 22.19 -43.67
N GLN A 330 2.09 21.43 -42.90
CA GLN A 330 0.79 20.83 -43.25
C GLN A 330 0.65 19.65 -44.25
N GLN A 331 1.69 19.05 -44.85
CA GLN A 331 1.44 17.92 -45.78
C GLN A 331 1.42 16.50 -45.18
N HIS A 332 1.97 16.26 -43.99
CA HIS A 332 2.08 14.90 -43.43
C HIS A 332 1.64 14.79 -41.96
N ALA A 333 0.41 15.21 -41.65
CA ALA A 333 -0.18 15.07 -40.31
C ALA A 333 -0.26 13.61 -39.83
N ILE A 334 -0.46 12.67 -40.77
CA ILE A 334 -0.59 11.24 -40.47
C ILE A 334 0.76 10.60 -40.10
N GLY A 335 1.85 11.00 -40.78
CA GLY A 335 3.19 10.44 -40.53
C GLY A 335 3.69 10.73 -39.11
N ALA A 336 3.45 11.95 -38.62
CA ALA A 336 3.80 12.34 -37.25
C ALA A 336 3.04 11.54 -36.20
N LEU A 337 1.76 11.27 -36.45
CA LEU A 337 0.91 10.48 -35.57
C LEU A 337 1.39 9.02 -35.49
N VAL A 338 1.75 8.44 -36.64
CA VAL A 338 2.28 7.07 -36.74
C VAL A 338 3.61 6.95 -36.01
N VAL A 339 4.56 7.87 -36.24
CA VAL A 339 5.86 7.88 -35.56
C VAL A 339 5.69 8.03 -34.05
N ALA A 340 4.80 8.92 -33.61
CA ALA A 340 4.55 9.13 -32.19
C ALA A 340 3.83 7.92 -31.53
N ALA A 341 2.91 7.25 -32.24
CA ALA A 341 2.27 6.02 -31.79
C ALA A 341 3.25 4.85 -31.69
N LEU A 342 4.19 4.74 -32.64
CA LEU A 342 5.27 3.76 -32.58
C LEU A 342 6.21 4.02 -31.40
N LEU A 343 6.59 5.27 -31.15
CA LEU A 343 7.38 5.67 -29.99
C LEU A 343 6.64 5.40 -28.67
N PHE A 344 5.33 5.66 -28.62
CA PHE A 344 4.48 5.29 -27.47
C PHE A 344 4.55 3.78 -27.22
N GLY A 345 4.30 2.96 -28.24
CA GLY A 345 4.34 1.50 -28.11
C GLY A 345 5.70 1.00 -27.63
N MET A 346 6.79 1.56 -28.17
CA MET A 346 8.17 1.20 -27.80
C MET A 346 8.54 1.60 -26.38
N LEU A 347 8.15 2.80 -25.92
CA LEU A 347 8.62 3.36 -24.65
C LEU A 347 7.69 3.09 -23.46
N PHE A 348 6.40 2.86 -23.72
CA PHE A 348 5.40 2.71 -22.68
C PHE A 348 5.65 1.48 -21.80
N GLN A 349 5.87 0.31 -22.39
CA GLN A 349 6.14 -0.93 -21.64
C GLN A 349 7.42 -0.85 -20.79
N PRO A 350 8.60 -0.44 -21.32
CA PRO A 350 9.79 -0.32 -20.49
C PRO A 350 9.67 0.75 -19.41
N ALA A 351 8.98 1.87 -19.66
CA ALA A 351 8.70 2.88 -18.64
C ALA A 351 7.77 2.35 -17.54
N ARG A 352 6.69 1.64 -17.91
CA ARG A 352 5.76 1.00 -16.99
C ARG A 352 6.48 0.03 -16.05
N ILE A 353 7.32 -0.83 -16.61
CA ILE A 353 8.09 -1.83 -15.86
C ILE A 353 9.09 -1.14 -14.91
N ARG A 354 9.79 -0.09 -15.36
CA ARG A 354 10.70 0.68 -14.50
C ARG A 354 9.97 1.37 -13.35
N LEU A 355 8.80 1.94 -13.64
CA LEU A 355 7.96 2.60 -12.64
C LEU A 355 7.43 1.60 -11.60
N GLN A 356 6.95 0.43 -12.05
CA GLN A 356 6.57 -0.68 -11.16
C GLN A 356 7.74 -1.09 -10.27
N ARG A 357 8.91 -1.37 -10.85
CA ARG A 357 10.13 -1.73 -10.09
C ARG A 357 10.55 -0.66 -9.11
N PHE A 358 10.43 0.62 -9.47
CA PHE A 358 10.73 1.73 -8.59
C PHE A 358 9.77 1.77 -7.40
N VAL A 359 8.46 1.65 -7.66
CA VAL A 359 7.43 1.60 -6.63
C VAL A 359 7.63 0.38 -5.72
N ASP A 360 7.94 -0.77 -6.28
CA ASP A 360 8.18 -2.01 -5.53
C ASP A 360 9.39 -1.90 -4.61
N ARG A 361 10.51 -1.38 -5.14
CA ARG A 361 11.72 -1.13 -4.35
C ARG A 361 11.48 -0.10 -3.25
N ARG A 362 10.71 0.96 -3.52
CA ARG A 362 10.62 2.11 -2.63
C ARG A 362 9.48 2.04 -1.62
N PHE A 363 8.38 1.39 -1.97
CA PHE A 363 7.15 1.35 -1.18
C PHE A 363 6.92 -0.02 -0.55
N TYR A 364 7.27 -1.10 -1.25
CA TYR A 364 7.06 -2.46 -0.77
C TYR A 364 8.35 -3.15 -0.31
N ASN A 365 9.52 -2.53 -0.49
CA ASN A 365 10.86 -3.04 -0.11
C ASN A 365 11.15 -4.47 -0.61
N ILE A 366 10.69 -4.77 -1.82
CA ILE A 366 10.80 -6.11 -2.39
C ILE A 366 11.85 -6.12 -3.51
N ARG A 367 12.85 -6.98 -3.36
CA ARG A 367 13.75 -7.39 -4.45
C ARG A 367 13.15 -8.61 -5.12
N ILE A 368 12.28 -8.40 -6.10
CA ILE A 368 11.92 -9.45 -7.07
C ILE A 368 12.89 -9.30 -8.22
N ASP A 369 13.89 -10.16 -8.26
CA ASP A 369 14.38 -10.58 -9.57
C ASP A 369 13.37 -11.61 -10.12
N TYR A 370 13.34 -11.90 -11.41
CA TYR A 370 12.44 -12.91 -12.00
C TYR A 370 13.28 -13.89 -12.83
N HIS A 371 13.05 -15.19 -12.68
CA HIS A 371 13.51 -16.22 -13.63
C HIS A 371 12.23 -16.97 -14.00
N PRO A 372 11.84 -16.94 -15.28
CA PRO A 372 10.74 -17.74 -15.76
C PRO A 372 11.21 -19.19 -15.76
N GLY A 373 10.48 -20.05 -15.04
CA GLY A 373 10.75 -21.47 -14.99
C GLY A 373 10.32 -22.04 -13.67
N SER A 374 9.02 -22.30 -13.51
CA SER A 374 8.62 -23.38 -12.59
C SER A 374 9.18 -24.66 -13.21
N PRO A 375 10.13 -25.36 -12.56
CA PRO A 375 10.67 -26.57 -13.13
C PRO A 375 9.58 -27.65 -13.20
N PRO A 376 9.67 -28.57 -14.17
CA PRO A 376 8.80 -29.73 -14.21
C PRO A 376 8.91 -30.50 -12.87
N PRO A 377 7.82 -31.17 -12.43
CA PRO A 377 7.85 -31.97 -11.23
C PRO A 377 8.99 -32.99 -11.28
N LEU A 378 9.59 -33.26 -10.12
CA LEU A 378 10.52 -34.36 -9.93
C LEU A 378 9.85 -35.67 -10.37
N GLU A 379 10.11 -36.11 -11.59
CA GLU A 379 10.09 -37.53 -11.94
C GLU A 379 11.36 -38.13 -11.34
N ILE A 380 11.37 -38.31 -10.02
CA ILE A 380 12.10 -39.46 -9.51
C ILE A 380 11.36 -40.65 -10.14
N GLU A 381 12.09 -41.56 -10.79
CA GLU A 381 11.61 -42.90 -11.15
C GLU A 381 11.24 -43.72 -9.88
N ALA A 382 10.37 -43.17 -9.04
CA ALA A 382 9.89 -43.72 -7.77
C ALA A 382 8.58 -44.48 -7.97
N VAL A 383 8.17 -44.77 -9.20
CA VAL A 383 7.17 -45.80 -9.50
C VAL A 383 7.94 -47.11 -9.71
N GLY A 384 8.41 -47.71 -8.62
CA GLY A 384 8.98 -49.07 -8.63
C GLY A 384 10.30 -49.28 -7.88
N GLN A 385 11.03 -48.22 -7.50
CA GLN A 385 12.30 -48.39 -6.77
C GLN A 385 12.08 -48.55 -5.26
N THR A 386 12.44 -49.73 -4.73
CA THR A 386 12.35 -50.11 -3.31
C THR A 386 13.58 -49.68 -2.49
N ARG A 387 14.53 -48.91 -3.06
CA ARG A 387 15.81 -48.56 -2.42
C ARG A 387 16.28 -47.15 -2.77
N PHE A 388 16.94 -46.48 -1.81
CA PHE A 388 17.68 -45.24 -1.99
C PHE A 388 19.02 -45.36 -1.27
N GLY A 389 20.12 -45.46 -2.02
CA GLY A 389 21.42 -45.83 -1.45
C GLY A 389 21.34 -47.16 -0.68
N ALA A 390 21.68 -47.14 0.61
CA ALA A 390 21.59 -48.31 1.48
C ALA A 390 20.21 -48.52 2.12
N TYR A 391 19.30 -47.56 2.02
CA TYR A 391 17.96 -47.62 2.62
C TYR A 391 17.00 -48.44 1.76
N LYS A 392 16.14 -49.25 2.40
CA LYS A 392 15.22 -50.19 1.74
C LYS A 392 13.76 -49.88 2.06
N ASN A 393 12.83 -50.47 1.31
CA ASN A 393 11.38 -50.38 1.51
C ASN A 393 10.86 -48.93 1.51
N LEU A 394 11.31 -48.13 0.54
CA LEU A 394 10.88 -46.75 0.42
C LEU A 394 9.37 -46.66 0.15
N GLN A 395 8.70 -45.94 1.03
CA GLN A 395 7.28 -45.61 0.90
C GLN A 395 7.12 -44.11 1.04
N ARG A 396 6.59 -43.43 0.03
CA ARG A 396 6.37 -41.99 0.10
C ARG A 396 5.30 -41.68 1.16
N ILE A 397 5.64 -40.82 2.11
CA ILE A 397 4.75 -40.41 3.22
C ILE A 397 4.32 -38.94 3.13
N GLY A 398 5.01 -38.12 2.32
CA GLY A 398 4.62 -36.73 2.11
C GLY A 398 5.22 -36.11 0.85
N ARG A 399 4.49 -35.18 0.23
CA ARG A 399 4.93 -34.40 -0.94
C ARG A 399 4.61 -32.92 -0.70
N GLY A 400 5.64 -32.09 -0.60
CA GLY A 400 5.51 -30.63 -0.47
C GLY A 400 6.07 -29.90 -1.69
N GLY A 401 5.86 -28.58 -1.77
CA GLY A 401 6.35 -27.75 -2.87
C GLY A 401 7.88 -27.61 -2.97
N MET A 402 8.63 -28.08 -1.97
CA MET A 402 10.10 -27.93 -1.88
C MET A 402 10.85 -29.21 -1.48
N ALA A 403 10.16 -30.33 -1.21
CA ALA A 403 10.79 -31.61 -0.83
C ALA A 403 9.81 -32.79 -0.94
N GLU A 404 10.34 -34.00 -1.10
CA GLU A 404 9.60 -35.26 -0.95
C GLU A 404 10.11 -36.03 0.29
N VAL A 405 9.20 -36.66 1.04
CA VAL A 405 9.54 -37.40 2.26
C VAL A 405 9.10 -38.86 2.12
N PHE A 406 10.03 -39.77 2.40
CA PHE A 406 9.84 -41.22 2.32
C PHE A 406 10.09 -41.88 3.67
N ARG A 407 9.25 -42.82 4.07
CA ARG A 407 9.60 -43.82 5.09
C ARG A 407 10.51 -44.87 4.45
N ALA A 408 11.56 -45.28 5.15
CA ALA A 408 12.45 -46.36 4.72
C ALA A 408 12.99 -47.13 5.93
N ASP A 409 13.50 -48.34 5.70
CA ASP A 409 14.17 -49.14 6.71
C ASP A 409 15.68 -48.85 6.70
N HIS A 410 16.22 -48.51 7.87
CA HIS A 410 17.65 -48.27 8.03
C HIS A 410 18.44 -49.58 7.88
N PRO A 411 19.51 -49.63 7.06
CA PRO A 411 20.21 -50.87 6.70
C PRO A 411 20.78 -51.64 7.90
N THR A 412 21.38 -50.95 8.85
CA THR A 412 22.05 -51.54 10.03
C THR A 412 21.20 -51.50 11.29
N LEU A 413 20.50 -50.40 11.55
CA LEU A 413 19.72 -50.18 12.78
C LEU A 413 18.37 -50.92 12.83
N ARG A 414 17.92 -51.52 11.71
CA ARG A 414 16.63 -52.26 11.60
C ARG A 414 15.43 -51.51 12.18
N ARG A 415 15.42 -50.18 12.06
CA ARG A 415 14.32 -49.31 12.50
C ARG A 415 13.84 -48.45 11.32
N PRO A 416 12.56 -48.04 11.30
CA PRO A 416 12.08 -47.11 10.31
C PRO A 416 12.72 -45.73 10.49
N VAL A 417 13.01 -45.07 9.38
CA VAL A 417 13.50 -43.69 9.29
C VAL A 417 12.70 -42.92 8.26
N ALA A 418 12.65 -41.60 8.40
CA ALA A 418 12.14 -40.72 7.37
C ALA A 418 13.31 -40.13 6.57
N ILE A 419 13.22 -40.13 5.25
CA ILE A 419 14.22 -39.61 4.33
C ILE A 419 13.58 -38.45 3.57
N LYS A 420 14.09 -37.24 3.79
CA LYS A 420 13.70 -36.04 3.06
C LYS A 420 14.66 -35.83 1.90
N LEU A 421 14.13 -35.78 0.67
CA LEU A 421 14.88 -35.52 -0.56
C LEU A 421 14.63 -34.09 -1.03
N LEU A 422 15.70 -33.36 -1.33
CA LEU A 422 15.64 -32.00 -1.87
C LEU A 422 15.79 -31.99 -3.41
N PRO A 423 15.12 -31.05 -4.12
CA PRO A 423 15.22 -30.95 -5.58
C PRO A 423 16.66 -30.64 -6.07
N PRO A 424 17.13 -31.27 -7.16
CA PRO A 424 18.45 -31.04 -7.76
C PRO A 424 18.71 -29.59 -8.19
N GLN A 425 17.66 -28.82 -8.51
CA GLN A 425 17.80 -27.43 -8.96
C GLN A 425 18.29 -26.49 -7.85
N LEU A 426 18.07 -26.84 -6.57
CA LEU A 426 18.68 -26.14 -5.44
C LEU A 426 20.12 -26.63 -5.18
N ALA A 427 20.43 -27.87 -5.58
CA ALA A 427 21.76 -28.45 -5.46
C ALA A 427 22.75 -27.89 -6.50
N GLY A 428 22.35 -27.13 -7.52
CA GLY A 428 23.29 -26.56 -8.50
C GLY A 428 24.22 -25.46 -7.94
N GLU A 429 23.81 -24.77 -6.86
CA GLU A 429 24.57 -23.66 -6.28
C GLU A 429 25.50 -24.14 -5.15
N THR A 430 26.81 -23.99 -5.32
CA THR A 430 27.83 -24.35 -4.30
C THR A 430 27.63 -23.64 -2.96
N ASP A 431 27.07 -22.44 -2.97
CA ASP A 431 26.72 -21.70 -1.76
C ASP A 431 25.46 -22.24 -1.08
N PHE A 432 24.51 -22.81 -1.84
CA PHE A 432 23.35 -23.50 -1.29
C PHE A 432 23.78 -24.74 -0.51
N ARG A 433 24.59 -25.60 -1.14
CA ARG A 433 25.09 -26.85 -0.53
C ARG A 433 25.85 -26.59 0.78
N ARG A 434 26.75 -25.59 0.79
CA ARG A 434 27.52 -25.22 1.99
C ARG A 434 26.62 -24.76 3.14
N ARG A 435 25.56 -24.00 2.85
CA ARG A 435 24.60 -23.55 3.87
C ARG A 435 23.70 -24.69 4.34
N PHE A 436 23.21 -25.51 3.41
CA PHE A 436 22.43 -26.71 3.73
C PHE A 436 23.20 -27.64 4.66
N ALA A 437 24.44 -28.00 4.34
CA ALA A 437 25.28 -28.84 5.17
C ALA A 437 25.54 -28.22 6.55
N ARG A 438 25.80 -26.91 6.62
CA ARG A 438 25.99 -26.20 7.90
C ARG A 438 24.74 -26.24 8.78
N GLU A 439 23.56 -26.03 8.19
CA GLU A 439 22.29 -26.05 8.93
C GLU A 439 21.87 -27.46 9.34
N ALA A 440 22.01 -28.43 8.43
CA ALA A 440 21.80 -29.84 8.73
C ALA A 440 22.68 -30.32 9.89
N GLN A 441 23.95 -29.89 9.91
CA GLN A 441 24.87 -30.19 11.02
C GLN A 441 24.41 -29.57 12.35
N MET A 442 23.92 -28.33 12.34
CA MET A 442 23.40 -27.67 13.54
C MET A 442 22.17 -28.40 14.08
N ILE A 443 21.26 -28.83 13.20
CA ILE A 443 20.05 -29.57 13.57
C ILE A 443 20.40 -30.97 14.09
N ALA A 444 21.34 -31.67 13.46
CA ALA A 444 21.80 -32.99 13.91
C ALA A 444 22.37 -32.99 15.34
N ASN A 445 22.90 -31.85 15.80
CA ASN A 445 23.41 -31.69 17.15
C ASN A 445 22.32 -31.40 18.20
N LEU A 446 21.08 -31.09 17.78
CA LEU A 446 19.99 -30.88 18.72
C LEU A 446 19.55 -32.21 19.33
N LYS A 447 19.44 -32.25 20.66
CA LYS A 447 18.96 -33.42 21.41
C LYS A 447 17.86 -32.97 22.37
N HIS A 448 16.62 -33.07 21.91
CA HIS A 448 15.45 -32.68 22.69
C HIS A 448 14.28 -33.64 22.41
N PRO A 449 13.51 -34.08 23.42
CA PRO A 449 12.39 -34.99 23.19
C PRO A 449 11.32 -34.39 22.27
N ASN A 450 11.13 -33.08 22.22
CA ASN A 450 10.12 -32.48 21.35
C ASN A 450 10.67 -31.95 20.02
N ILE A 451 11.86 -32.40 19.59
CA ILE A 451 12.47 -32.08 18.29
C ILE A 451 12.81 -33.38 17.56
N VAL A 452 12.45 -33.47 16.28
CA VAL A 452 12.81 -34.64 15.45
C VAL A 452 14.33 -34.78 15.36
N GLN A 453 14.85 -35.97 15.69
CA GLN A 453 16.29 -36.22 15.61
C GLN A 453 16.71 -36.43 14.16
N VAL A 454 17.72 -35.68 13.70
CA VAL A 454 18.41 -35.96 12.44
C VAL A 454 19.54 -36.95 12.71
N PHE A 455 19.56 -38.06 11.98
CA PHE A 455 20.57 -39.12 12.12
C PHE A 455 21.71 -38.95 11.13
N ASP A 456 21.41 -38.54 9.90
CA ASP A 456 22.39 -38.44 8.82
C ASP A 456 21.91 -37.42 7.78
N PHE A 457 22.84 -36.85 7.02
CA PHE A 457 22.55 -36.00 5.87
C PHE A 457 23.71 -36.08 4.87
N GLY A 458 23.40 -35.94 3.59
CA GLY A 458 24.43 -36.07 2.58
C GLY A 458 23.92 -35.83 1.17
N GLU A 459 24.73 -36.26 0.21
CA GLU A 459 24.41 -36.18 -1.22
C GLU A 459 24.55 -37.58 -1.82
N LEU A 460 23.55 -37.96 -2.63
CA LEU A 460 23.61 -39.16 -3.46
C LEU A 460 23.35 -38.74 -4.90
N GLY A 461 24.39 -38.75 -5.73
CA GLY A 461 24.34 -38.12 -7.05
C GLY A 461 24.11 -36.61 -6.95
N GLU A 462 23.07 -36.10 -7.60
CA GLU A 462 22.66 -34.68 -7.54
C GLU A 462 21.58 -34.39 -6.48
N THR A 463 21.20 -35.39 -5.70
CA THR A 463 20.12 -35.26 -4.70
C THR A 463 20.70 -35.14 -3.30
N SER A 464 20.49 -33.97 -2.67
CA SER A 464 20.74 -33.82 -1.23
C SER A 464 19.62 -34.49 -0.44
N TYR A 465 19.99 -35.24 0.60
CA TYR A 465 19.06 -35.95 1.46
C TYR A 465 19.33 -35.70 2.94
N MET A 466 18.28 -35.89 3.75
CA MET A 466 18.35 -35.87 5.20
C MET A 466 17.58 -37.05 5.77
N VAL A 467 18.23 -37.81 6.64
CA VAL A 467 17.68 -38.98 7.32
C VAL A 467 17.35 -38.59 8.74
N MET A 468 16.10 -38.74 9.12
CA MET A 468 15.56 -38.31 10.39
C MET A 468 14.72 -39.42 11.04
N GLU A 469 14.45 -39.23 12.32
CA GLU A 469 13.55 -40.06 13.09
C GLU A 469 12.17 -40.15 12.41
N PHE A 470 11.67 -41.38 12.25
CA PHE A 470 10.31 -41.59 11.80
C PHE A 470 9.38 -41.60 13.02
N ILE A 471 8.58 -40.55 13.16
CA ILE A 471 7.53 -40.48 14.19
C ILE A 471 6.24 -41.07 13.62
N ASN A 472 5.70 -42.07 14.30
CA ASN A 472 4.46 -42.72 13.90
C ASN A 472 3.25 -41.98 14.47
N GLY A 473 2.64 -41.09 13.68
CA GLY A 473 1.41 -40.39 14.02
C GLY A 473 1.07 -39.29 13.01
N PRO A 474 -0.14 -38.70 13.11
CA PRO A 474 -0.55 -37.61 12.24
C PRO A 474 0.17 -36.30 12.62
N ASP A 475 0.29 -35.39 11.66
CA ASP A 475 0.62 -34.00 11.97
C ASP A 475 -0.57 -33.29 12.64
N LEU A 476 -0.30 -32.21 13.39
CA LEU A 476 -1.28 -31.47 14.16
C LEU A 476 -2.35 -30.82 13.26
N GLU A 477 -2.01 -30.43 12.03
CA GLU A 477 -3.00 -29.88 11.10
C GLU A 477 -4.03 -30.93 10.71
N THR A 478 -3.57 -32.13 10.34
CA THR A 478 -4.43 -33.28 10.06
C THR A 478 -5.27 -33.66 11.28
N TYR A 479 -4.65 -33.70 12.47
CA TYR A 479 -5.35 -34.00 13.72
C TYR A 479 -6.47 -32.99 14.03
N LEU A 480 -6.21 -31.69 13.87
CA LEU A 480 -7.19 -30.63 14.08
C LEU A 480 -8.32 -30.64 13.04
N LYS A 481 -8.04 -31.02 11.79
CA LYS A 481 -9.07 -31.18 10.75
C LYS A 481 -10.08 -32.28 11.11
N GLU A 482 -9.62 -33.36 11.75
CA GLU A 482 -10.48 -34.48 12.14
C GLU A 482 -11.22 -34.24 13.45
N ARG A 483 -10.56 -33.66 14.46
CA ARG A 483 -11.11 -33.45 15.81
C ARG A 483 -11.82 -32.11 16.01
N GLY A 484 -11.56 -31.14 15.15
CA GLY A 484 -11.91 -29.75 15.40
C GLY A 484 -11.05 -29.11 16.49
N ARG A 485 -11.55 -28.03 17.08
CA ARG A 485 -10.82 -27.25 18.11
C ARG A 485 -10.61 -28.07 19.38
N LEU A 486 -9.38 -28.07 19.88
CA LEU A 486 -9.04 -28.69 21.15
C LEU A 486 -9.45 -27.82 22.33
N THR A 487 -9.81 -28.44 23.44
CA THR A 487 -9.95 -27.71 24.70
C THR A 487 -8.58 -27.25 25.19
N LEU A 488 -8.55 -26.22 26.04
CA LEU A 488 -7.29 -25.75 26.64
C LEU A 488 -6.55 -26.85 27.41
N ALA A 489 -7.28 -27.80 28.01
CA ALA A 489 -6.70 -28.92 28.73
C ALA A 489 -5.98 -29.90 27.79
N GLU A 490 -6.51 -30.12 26.59
CA GLU A 490 -5.91 -30.97 25.55
C GLU A 490 -4.78 -30.28 24.80
N ALA A 491 -4.91 -28.97 24.55
CA ALA A 491 -3.90 -28.18 23.85
C ALA A 491 -2.66 -27.89 24.72
N ARG A 492 -2.84 -27.70 26.04
CA ARG A 492 -1.76 -27.30 26.95
C ARG A 492 -0.50 -28.19 26.86
N PRO A 493 -0.58 -29.53 26.88
CA PRO A 493 0.60 -30.38 26.71
C PRO A 493 1.34 -30.15 25.38
N ILE A 494 0.59 -30.02 24.27
CA ILE A 494 1.15 -29.75 22.94
C ILE A 494 1.88 -28.39 22.92
N ILE A 495 1.27 -27.37 23.52
CA ILE A 495 1.85 -26.03 23.66
C ILE A 495 3.15 -26.09 24.46
N GLN A 496 3.16 -26.82 25.58
CA GLN A 496 4.35 -26.95 26.43
C GLN A 496 5.49 -27.67 25.72
N ASP A 497 5.19 -28.77 25.04
CA ASP A 497 6.15 -29.55 24.25
C ASP A 497 6.83 -28.70 23.17
N ILE A 498 6.03 -27.96 22.38
CA ILE A 498 6.56 -27.13 21.28
C ILE A 498 7.24 -25.86 21.79
N ALA A 499 6.74 -25.23 22.85
CA ALA A 499 7.42 -24.11 23.47
C ALA A 499 8.80 -24.52 24.02
N GLY A 500 8.89 -25.68 24.67
CA GLY A 500 10.17 -26.24 25.16
C GLY A 500 11.14 -26.56 24.02
N ALA A 501 10.65 -27.13 22.92
CA ALA A 501 11.45 -27.35 21.71
C ALA A 501 12.02 -26.05 21.12
N LEU A 502 11.19 -25.01 20.99
CA LEU A 502 11.61 -23.72 20.45
C LEU A 502 12.62 -23.02 21.36
N ASP A 503 12.36 -23.00 22.68
CA ASP A 503 13.28 -22.42 23.66
C ASP A 503 14.65 -23.11 23.64
N TYR A 504 14.66 -24.44 23.60
CA TYR A 504 15.90 -25.23 23.46
C TYR A 504 16.65 -24.89 22.17
N ALA A 505 15.97 -24.84 21.02
CA ALA A 505 16.60 -24.50 19.74
C ALA A 505 17.18 -23.07 19.75
N HIS A 506 16.43 -22.11 20.31
CA HIS A 506 16.86 -20.72 20.41
C HIS A 506 18.08 -20.56 21.32
N ALA A 507 18.15 -21.32 22.43
CA ALA A 507 19.31 -21.36 23.30
C ALA A 507 20.58 -21.91 22.61
N GLN A 508 20.41 -22.75 21.59
CA GLN A 508 21.49 -23.25 20.73
C GLN A 508 21.77 -22.31 19.53
N GLY A 509 21.15 -21.14 19.47
CA GLY A 509 21.32 -20.15 18.40
C GLY A 509 20.63 -20.50 17.08
N LEU A 510 19.73 -21.49 17.08
CA LEU A 510 18.99 -21.91 15.91
C LEU A 510 17.56 -21.37 15.93
N VAL A 511 17.09 -20.85 14.78
CA VAL A 511 15.72 -20.34 14.61
C VAL A 511 15.00 -21.24 13.59
N HIS A 512 13.80 -21.72 13.91
CA HIS A 512 13.05 -22.70 13.11
C HIS A 512 12.54 -22.10 11.79
N ARG A 513 11.97 -20.90 11.84
CA ARG A 513 11.47 -20.06 10.72
C ARG A 513 10.29 -20.59 9.92
N ASP A 514 9.82 -21.80 10.24
CA ASP A 514 8.65 -22.42 9.61
C ASP A 514 7.76 -23.14 10.64
N VAL A 515 7.49 -22.50 11.78
CA VAL A 515 6.59 -23.06 12.80
C VAL A 515 5.15 -23.01 12.29
N LYS A 516 4.48 -24.17 12.25
CA LYS A 516 3.08 -24.33 11.83
C LYS A 516 2.54 -25.70 12.24
N ALA A 517 1.23 -25.86 12.27
CA ALA A 517 0.58 -27.10 12.68
C ALA A 517 1.02 -28.32 11.83
N SER A 518 1.23 -28.15 10.52
CA SER A 518 1.68 -29.24 9.63
C SER A 518 3.09 -29.77 9.93
N ASN A 519 3.87 -29.04 10.74
CA ASN A 519 5.24 -29.39 11.10
C ASN A 519 5.34 -29.93 12.55
N VAL A 520 4.21 -30.12 13.22
CA VAL A 520 4.13 -30.73 14.55
C VAL A 520 3.54 -32.12 14.41
N ILE A 521 4.30 -33.16 14.73
CA ILE A 521 3.84 -34.55 14.67
C ILE A 521 3.41 -35.01 16.06
N LEU A 522 2.25 -35.66 16.16
CA LEU A 522 1.74 -36.20 17.41
C LEU A 522 2.10 -37.67 17.57
N GLU A 523 3.00 -37.97 18.50
CA GLU A 523 3.40 -39.32 18.86
C GLU A 523 2.58 -39.85 20.03
N SER A 524 2.04 -41.05 19.89
CA SER A 524 1.31 -41.69 20.97
C SER A 524 2.23 -42.54 21.83
N VAL A 525 2.58 -42.05 23.02
CA VAL A 525 3.55 -42.66 23.93
C VAL A 525 2.82 -43.29 25.12
N THR A 526 3.20 -44.51 25.49
CA THR A 526 2.72 -45.15 26.74
C THR A 526 3.71 -44.86 27.85
N VAL A 527 3.27 -44.14 28.88
CA VAL A 527 4.07 -43.86 30.08
C VAL A 527 3.57 -44.73 31.23
N THR A 528 4.49 -45.48 31.84
CA THR A 528 4.29 -46.20 33.08
C THR A 528 4.67 -45.30 34.26
N ALA A 529 3.74 -44.41 34.64
CA ALA A 529 3.83 -43.64 35.87
C ALA A 529 2.80 -44.20 36.86
N GLY A 530 3.24 -45.05 37.80
CA GLY A 530 2.39 -45.79 38.75
C GLY A 530 1.86 -47.13 38.22
N ASP A 531 0.87 -47.70 38.91
CA ASP A 531 0.37 -49.08 38.68
C ASP A 531 -0.41 -49.27 37.36
N ARG A 532 -0.66 -48.21 36.57
CA ARG A 532 -1.41 -48.31 35.31
C ARG A 532 -0.72 -47.57 34.16
N PRO A 533 -0.47 -48.22 33.01
CA PRO A 533 0.05 -47.56 31.83
C PRO A 533 -0.95 -46.53 31.30
N ARG A 534 -0.49 -45.29 31.07
CA ARG A 534 -1.29 -44.22 30.47
C ARG A 534 -0.72 -43.84 29.11
N ARG A 535 -1.60 -43.74 28.12
CA ARG A 535 -1.24 -43.26 26.78
C ARG A 535 -1.33 -41.73 26.76
N ILE A 536 -0.24 -41.06 26.43
CA ILE A 536 -0.16 -39.61 26.27
C ILE A 536 0.19 -39.26 24.82
N GLN A 537 -0.17 -38.04 24.41
CA GLN A 537 0.25 -37.47 23.14
C GLN A 537 1.47 -36.60 23.40
N ARG A 538 2.58 -36.90 22.74
CA ARG A 538 3.81 -36.09 22.74
C ARG A 538 3.87 -35.35 21.41
N ALA A 539 4.04 -34.03 21.46
CA ALA A 539 4.22 -33.23 20.26
C ALA A 539 5.71 -33.15 19.92
N VAL A 540 6.05 -33.44 18.67
CA VAL A 540 7.42 -33.41 18.15
C VAL A 540 7.50 -32.41 17.00
N LEU A 541 8.34 -31.38 17.16
CA LEU A 541 8.59 -30.38 16.14
C LEU A 541 9.51 -30.97 15.06
N ALA A 542 9.03 -30.95 13.83
CA ALA A 542 9.73 -31.42 12.64
C ALA A 542 9.97 -30.27 11.65
N ASP A 543 10.78 -30.55 10.63
CA ASP A 543 10.93 -29.66 9.47
C ASP A 543 11.42 -28.23 9.79
N PHE A 544 12.60 -28.16 10.44
CA PHE A 544 13.38 -26.93 10.48
C PHE A 544 13.56 -26.42 9.05
N GLY A 545 13.22 -25.16 8.79
CA GLY A 545 13.00 -24.60 7.46
C GLY A 545 14.26 -24.39 6.62
N ILE A 546 15.18 -25.35 6.56
CA ILE A 546 16.48 -25.28 5.89
C ILE A 546 16.34 -24.77 4.44
N ALA A 547 15.32 -25.22 3.70
CA ALA A 547 15.07 -24.75 2.33
C ALA A 547 14.66 -23.27 2.24
N LYS A 548 13.94 -22.74 3.24
CA LYS A 548 13.51 -21.32 3.29
C LYS A 548 14.64 -20.38 3.70
N ILE A 549 15.62 -20.87 4.46
CA ILE A 549 16.77 -20.08 4.90
C ILE A 549 17.72 -19.83 3.73
N VAL A 550 17.91 -20.82 2.88
CA VAL A 550 18.84 -20.76 1.76
C VAL A 550 18.21 -20.11 0.51
N GLY A 551 16.89 -20.23 0.33
CA GLY A 551 16.12 -19.55 -0.72
C GLY A 551 15.91 -18.03 -0.54
N ARG A 552 16.49 -17.38 0.47
CA ARG A 552 16.42 -15.91 0.61
C ARG A 552 17.04 -15.14 -0.58
N GLY A 553 17.85 -15.80 -1.41
CA GLY A 553 18.35 -15.27 -2.68
C GLY A 553 17.37 -15.43 -3.85
N THR A 554 16.38 -16.32 -3.75
CA THR A 554 15.51 -16.74 -4.85
C THR A 554 14.04 -16.66 -4.46
N ARG A 555 13.47 -15.47 -4.67
CA ARG A 555 12.13 -15.22 -5.25
C ARG A 555 10.99 -16.16 -4.83
N PHE A 556 10.08 -15.63 -4.02
CA PHE A 556 8.72 -16.14 -3.94
C PHE A 556 7.95 -15.73 -5.22
N THR A 557 7.86 -16.62 -6.20
CA THR A 557 7.09 -16.39 -7.42
C THR A 557 5.59 -16.63 -7.21
N GLN A 558 4.78 -15.75 -7.80
CA GLN A 558 3.36 -15.94 -8.03
C GLN A 558 3.14 -17.13 -8.98
N THR A 559 2.73 -18.29 -8.47
CA THR A 559 1.88 -19.26 -9.19
C THR A 559 1.29 -20.27 -8.21
N GLY A 560 0.05 -20.03 -7.79
CA GLY A 560 -0.99 -21.05 -7.54
C GLY A 560 -0.74 -22.29 -6.67
N GLY A 561 0.37 -22.41 -5.94
CA GLY A 561 0.70 -23.60 -5.15
C GLY A 561 0.94 -23.26 -3.68
N VAL A 562 0.03 -23.72 -2.82
CA VAL A 562 0.03 -23.65 -1.35
C VAL A 562 -0.37 -22.29 -0.76
N LEU A 563 -1.66 -22.00 -0.89
CA LEU A 563 -2.39 -20.90 -0.27
C LEU A 563 -2.22 -20.80 1.28
N GLY A 564 -1.82 -21.86 1.97
CA GLY A 564 -1.80 -21.93 3.45
C GLY A 564 -0.46 -21.66 4.16
N THR A 565 0.62 -21.31 3.44
CA THR A 565 1.93 -21.09 4.10
C THR A 565 2.11 -19.66 4.64
N PHE A 566 1.30 -18.70 4.19
CA PHE A 566 1.45 -17.29 4.61
C PHE A 566 0.88 -17.00 5.99
N ASP A 567 -0.04 -17.83 6.49
CA ASP A 567 -0.81 -17.56 7.70
C ASP A 567 0.06 -17.46 8.96
N TYR A 568 1.18 -18.19 8.98
CA TYR A 568 2.09 -18.28 10.14
C TYR A 568 3.31 -17.34 10.05
N ILE A 569 3.50 -16.63 8.93
CA ILE A 569 4.74 -15.86 8.69
C ILE A 569 4.75 -14.56 9.49
N ALA A 570 5.84 -14.32 10.23
CA ALA A 570 5.99 -13.09 11.01
C ALA A 570 6.18 -11.85 10.10
N PRO A 571 5.65 -10.67 10.47
CA PRO A 571 5.74 -9.45 9.65
C PRO A 571 7.17 -9.07 9.24
N GLU A 572 8.15 -9.28 10.12
CA GLU A 572 9.57 -9.03 9.86
C GLU A 572 10.17 -9.99 8.81
N GLN A 573 9.65 -11.22 8.71
CA GLN A 573 10.03 -12.18 7.66
C GLN A 573 9.51 -11.73 6.30
N ILE A 574 8.30 -11.16 6.24
CA ILE A 574 7.70 -10.61 5.02
C ILE A 574 8.45 -9.35 4.55
N GLN A 575 8.88 -8.51 5.50
CA GLN A 575 9.58 -7.25 5.23
C GLN A 575 11.06 -7.43 4.80
N ALA A 576 11.53 -8.68 4.73
CA ALA A 576 12.91 -9.05 4.41
C ALA A 576 13.94 -8.28 5.28
N GLN A 577 13.65 -8.12 6.58
CA GLN A 577 14.60 -7.53 7.51
C GLN A 577 15.90 -8.37 7.55
N SER A 578 17.05 -7.72 7.67
CA SER A 578 18.37 -8.37 7.57
C SER A 578 18.64 -9.38 8.69
N GLU A 579 17.96 -9.25 9.83
CA GLU A 579 18.12 -10.12 10.99
C GLU A 579 16.76 -10.65 11.42
N ILE A 580 16.57 -11.97 11.28
CA ILE A 580 15.38 -12.69 11.75
C ILE A 580 15.85 -13.59 12.88
N ASP A 581 15.43 -13.25 14.10
CA ASP A 581 15.74 -13.94 15.35
C ASP A 581 14.54 -14.79 15.84
N GLY A 582 14.67 -15.37 17.03
CA GLY A 582 13.66 -16.26 17.62
C GLY A 582 12.26 -15.65 17.77
N ARG A 583 12.10 -14.32 17.71
CA ARG A 583 10.78 -13.66 17.81
C ARG A 583 9.85 -14.02 16.65
N ALA A 584 10.41 -14.34 15.49
CA ALA A 584 9.63 -14.81 14.36
C ALA A 584 8.96 -16.17 14.65
N ASP A 585 9.67 -17.07 15.34
CA ASP A 585 9.11 -18.36 15.76
C ASP A 585 8.05 -18.17 16.86
N ILE A 586 8.25 -17.21 17.77
CA ILE A 586 7.27 -16.87 18.81
C ILE A 586 5.96 -16.37 18.17
N TYR A 587 6.05 -15.52 17.14
CA TYR A 587 4.87 -15.06 16.39
C TYR A 587 4.13 -16.25 15.75
N ALA A 588 4.86 -17.07 15.00
CA ALA A 588 4.31 -18.22 14.29
C ALA A 588 3.71 -19.26 15.26
N PHE A 589 4.36 -19.47 16.40
CA PHE A 589 3.85 -20.27 17.51
C PHE A 589 2.55 -19.69 18.07
N GLY A 590 2.48 -18.37 18.29
CA GLY A 590 1.26 -17.69 18.73
C GLY A 590 0.08 -17.87 17.76
N VAL A 591 0.34 -17.79 16.45
CA VAL A 591 -0.67 -18.08 15.41
C VAL A 591 -1.12 -19.54 15.49
N MET A 592 -0.19 -20.48 15.66
CA MET A 592 -0.51 -21.91 15.80
C MET A 592 -1.31 -22.22 17.07
N VAL A 593 -1.08 -21.51 18.18
CA VAL A 593 -1.88 -21.64 19.41
C VAL A 593 -3.29 -21.06 19.23
N TYR A 594 -3.44 -20.03 18.39
CA TYR A 594 -4.73 -19.42 18.09
C TYR A 594 -5.58 -20.26 17.12
N TYR A 595 -4.94 -20.91 16.15
CA TYR A 595 -5.55 -21.83 15.18
C TYR A 595 -6.15 -23.06 15.88
#